data_AF-A0A8S1ZKZ0-F1
#
_entry.id   AF-A0A8S1ZKZ0-F1
#
_cell.length_a   1.000
_cell.length_b   1.000
_cell.length_c   1.000
_cell.angle_alpha   90.00
_cell.angle_beta   90.00
_cell.angle_gamma   90.00
#
_symmetry.space_group_name_H-M   'P 1'
#
loop_
_entity.id
_entity.type
_entity.pdbx_description
1 polymer ?
#
loop_
_entity_poly.entity_id
_entity_poly.type
_entity_poly.pdbx_seq_one_letter_code
_entity_poly.pdbx_strand_id
1 'polypeptide(L)'
;MVEIGGRFIRTAAAFDVAAARARPPCASSSGSDHSPDDTEDLWDLVESFIDREVETLPEEAFEEEEDKSDEDYEDVKERLREILENHGGEERRRIMDEAVNASRFVVGEKRHFMAYLRNKGFDAGLCKSRWEKFGKNTAGKYEYVDVKVGDKNRYIVETNLAGEFEIARPTTRYLSLLAQLPRVFVGTPEELKQLVRIMCFEIRRSMKRAEIYVPPWRRNGYMQAKWFGHYKRTSNEVVSRVKSCGCGPRVGFEESVKTTAFIGFKEGEMKRSGLKVGRLTVAFTGSEVGLQIF
;
A
#
# COMPACT_ATOMS: atom_id res chain seq x y z
N MET A 1 -31.09 44.46 47.46
CA MET A 1 -30.85 43.59 46.29
C MET A 1 -31.60 42.29 46.53
N VAL A 2 -32.27 41.75 45.51
CA VAL A 2 -33.08 40.53 45.62
C VAL A 2 -32.50 39.51 44.64
N GLU A 3 -31.95 38.42 45.16
CA GLU A 3 -31.39 37.35 44.35
C GLU A 3 -32.44 36.31 43.98
N ILE A 4 -32.48 35.92 42.70
CA ILE A 4 -33.41 34.93 42.16
C ILE A 4 -32.63 33.62 41.94
N GLY A 5 -32.71 32.71 42.92
CA GLY A 5 -32.12 31.37 42.83
C GLY A 5 -33.06 30.36 42.15
N GLY A 6 -32.84 30.07 40.87
CA GLY A 6 -33.62 29.08 40.13
C GLY A 6 -33.35 27.63 40.57
N ARG A 7 -34.41 26.86 40.82
CA ARG A 7 -34.32 25.41 41.10
C ARG A 7 -34.08 24.61 39.82
N PHE A 8 -33.10 23.71 39.82
CA PHE A 8 -32.97 22.65 38.83
C PHE A 8 -33.17 21.27 39.50
N ILE A 9 -34.13 20.50 39.01
CA ILE A 9 -34.41 19.13 39.47
C ILE A 9 -33.67 18.16 38.55
N ARG A 10 -32.94 17.20 39.14
CA ARG A 10 -32.32 16.09 38.39
C ARG A 10 -33.30 14.92 38.33
N THR A 11 -33.59 14.40 37.14
CA THR A 11 -34.31 13.14 36.92
C THR A 11 -33.46 12.20 36.08
N ALA A 12 -32.76 11.28 36.77
CA ALA A 12 -31.88 10.27 36.17
C ALA A 12 -32.49 8.86 36.32
N ALA A 13 -33.68 8.65 35.75
CA ALA A 13 -34.44 7.40 35.88
C ALA A 13 -35.02 6.98 34.53
N ALA A 14 -34.20 6.32 33.70
CA ALA A 14 -34.61 5.85 32.36
C ALA A 14 -33.85 4.61 31.83
N PHE A 15 -32.95 3.97 32.59
CA PHE A 15 -32.10 2.87 32.08
C PHE A 15 -32.11 1.56 32.88
N ASP A 16 -32.79 1.48 34.03
CA ASP A 16 -32.75 0.28 34.89
C ASP A 16 -33.71 -0.87 34.47
N VAL A 17 -34.60 -0.65 33.50
CA VAL A 17 -35.67 -1.61 33.16
C VAL A 17 -35.21 -2.74 32.21
N ALA A 18 -34.09 -2.56 31.49
CA ALA A 18 -33.62 -3.53 30.49
C ALA A 18 -32.66 -4.62 31.04
N ALA A 19 -32.00 -4.38 32.18
CA ALA A 19 -30.94 -5.27 32.68
C ALA A 19 -31.46 -6.54 33.39
N ALA A 20 -32.76 -6.62 33.70
CA ALA A 20 -33.32 -7.58 34.65
C ALA A 20 -33.78 -8.93 34.08
N ARG A 21 -33.46 -9.28 32.82
CA ARG A 21 -34.14 -10.42 32.13
C ARG A 21 -33.28 -11.50 31.47
N ALA A 22 -31.96 -11.58 31.74
CA ALA A 22 -31.09 -12.58 31.11
C ALA A 22 -29.91 -13.08 31.99
N ARG A 23 -30.20 -13.68 33.16
CA ARG A 23 -29.24 -14.55 33.87
C ARG A 23 -29.94 -15.76 34.53
N PRO A 24 -29.48 -17.01 34.29
CA PRO A 24 -29.82 -18.15 35.13
C PRO A 24 -28.99 -18.15 36.44
N PRO A 25 -29.33 -18.99 37.44
CA PRO A 25 -28.75 -18.89 38.79
C PRO A 25 -27.34 -19.51 38.87
N CYS A 26 -26.38 -18.76 39.37
CA CYS A 26 -25.07 -19.27 39.79
C CYS A 26 -25.18 -19.76 41.24
N ALA A 27 -24.72 -20.98 41.54
CA ALA A 27 -24.52 -21.44 42.90
C ALA A 27 -23.02 -21.54 43.21
N SER A 28 -22.63 -20.97 44.36
CA SER A 28 -21.43 -21.26 45.16
C SER A 28 -20.04 -21.26 44.49
N SER A 29 -19.38 -20.10 44.61
CA SER A 29 -18.09 -19.95 45.32
C SER A 29 -17.09 -21.12 45.32
N SER A 30 -15.95 -20.90 44.65
CA SER A 30 -14.64 -21.27 45.19
C SER A 30 -13.62 -20.22 44.73
N GLY A 31 -12.96 -19.53 45.66
CA GLY A 31 -11.91 -18.56 45.34
C GLY A 31 -10.52 -19.20 45.38
N SER A 32 -9.62 -18.72 44.54
CA SER A 32 -8.18 -18.74 44.82
C SER A 32 -7.56 -17.46 44.28
N ASP A 33 -6.87 -16.74 45.17
CA ASP A 33 -6.06 -15.58 44.79
C ASP A 33 -4.77 -16.09 44.15
N HIS A 34 -4.66 -15.94 42.83
CA HIS A 34 -3.39 -16.04 42.13
C HIS A 34 -3.05 -14.66 41.59
N SER A 35 -2.19 -13.95 42.33
CA SER A 35 -1.39 -12.85 41.79
C SER A 35 -0.26 -13.48 40.98
N PRO A 36 -0.21 -13.31 39.65
CA PRO A 36 0.91 -13.76 38.84
C PRO A 36 1.94 -12.63 38.78
N ASP A 37 3.12 -12.85 39.34
CA ASP A 37 4.29 -11.98 39.16
C ASP A 37 5.03 -12.39 37.86
N ASP A 38 4.24 -12.57 36.80
CA ASP A 38 4.61 -13.31 35.59
C ASP A 38 5.19 -12.38 34.52
N THR A 39 6.21 -11.59 34.88
CA THR A 39 7.05 -10.95 33.86
C THR A 39 8.05 -11.92 33.22
N GLU A 40 8.39 -13.01 33.91
CA GLU A 40 9.37 -14.00 33.45
C GLU A 40 8.75 -15.02 32.48
N ASP A 41 7.50 -15.45 32.72
CA ASP A 41 6.76 -16.45 31.89
C ASP A 41 6.50 -15.97 30.45
N LEU A 42 6.41 -14.65 30.24
CA LEU A 42 6.31 -14.05 28.90
C LEU A 42 7.65 -14.01 28.15
N TRP A 43 8.78 -13.98 28.86
CA TRP A 43 10.11 -14.08 28.23
C TRP A 43 10.36 -15.51 27.75
N ASP A 44 10.06 -16.54 28.55
CA ASP A 44 10.13 -17.94 28.14
C ASP A 44 9.27 -18.23 26.90
N LEU A 45 8.05 -17.66 26.82
CA LEU A 45 7.20 -17.82 25.64
C LEU A 45 7.80 -17.15 24.38
N VAL A 46 8.49 -16.01 24.54
CA VAL A 46 9.17 -15.29 23.45
C VAL A 46 10.48 -15.96 23.06
N GLU A 47 11.30 -16.43 24.01
CA GLU A 47 12.47 -17.28 23.74
C GLU A 47 12.05 -18.56 23.03
N SER A 48 10.99 -19.25 23.48
CA SER A 48 10.49 -20.46 22.79
C SER A 48 10.05 -20.20 21.34
N PHE A 49 9.74 -18.96 20.96
CA PHE A 49 9.42 -18.59 19.58
C PHE A 49 10.65 -18.20 18.76
N ILE A 50 11.73 -17.73 19.41
CA ILE A 50 13.00 -17.35 18.79
C ILE A 50 13.92 -18.58 18.66
N ASP A 51 14.06 -19.38 19.72
CA ASP A 51 14.98 -20.51 19.81
C ASP A 51 14.47 -21.79 19.14
N ARG A 52 13.18 -21.88 18.81
CA ARG A 52 12.66 -22.96 17.95
C ARG A 52 13.09 -22.86 16.47
N GLU A 53 13.87 -21.85 16.08
CA GLU A 53 14.65 -21.87 14.84
C GLU A 53 16.12 -22.36 15.02
N VAL A 54 16.53 -22.78 16.24
CA VAL A 54 17.89 -23.25 16.58
C VAL A 54 17.90 -24.71 17.10
N GLU A 55 17.12 -25.59 16.47
CA GLU A 55 17.47 -27.03 16.47
C GLU A 55 18.40 -27.30 15.28
N THR A 56 19.68 -27.57 15.58
CA THR A 56 20.68 -27.95 14.59
C THR A 56 20.48 -29.38 14.08
N LEU A 57 20.80 -29.59 12.78
CA LEU A 57 20.96 -30.84 12.00
C LEU A 57 19.80 -31.17 11.02
N PRO A 58 20.07 -31.83 9.86
CA PRO A 58 21.35 -32.13 9.22
C PRO A 58 21.60 -31.31 7.93
N GLU A 59 22.71 -31.58 7.24
CA GLU A 59 23.09 -30.99 5.95
C GLU A 59 22.03 -31.23 4.85
N GLU A 60 21.51 -30.16 4.24
CA GLU A 60 21.33 -30.02 2.78
C GLU A 60 20.79 -28.61 2.41
N ALA A 61 21.28 -28.06 1.28
CA ALA A 61 20.96 -26.74 0.71
C ALA A 61 21.40 -25.47 1.48
N PHE A 62 22.63 -25.04 1.21
CA PHE A 62 23.15 -23.66 1.12
C PHE A 62 22.06 -22.57 0.95
N GLU A 63 22.13 -21.39 1.58
CA GLU A 63 23.17 -20.36 1.40
C GLU A 63 23.65 -19.70 2.71
N GLU A 64 24.60 -20.33 3.42
CA GLU A 64 25.61 -19.57 4.17
C GLU A 64 26.74 -19.20 3.20
N GLU A 65 26.50 -18.21 2.35
CA GLU A 65 27.61 -17.54 1.67
C GLU A 65 28.39 -16.70 2.69
N GLU A 66 29.65 -17.10 2.95
CA GLU A 66 30.66 -16.19 3.49
C GLU A 66 30.72 -14.94 2.60
N ASP A 67 30.66 -13.74 3.18
CA ASP A 67 30.81 -12.48 2.45
C ASP A 67 32.23 -12.40 1.85
N LYS A 68 32.40 -12.90 0.62
CA LYS A 68 33.60 -12.71 -0.23
C LYS A 68 33.33 -11.92 -1.50
N SER A 69 32.13 -11.32 -1.61
CA SER A 69 31.81 -10.31 -2.62
C SER A 69 31.60 -8.94 -1.97
N ASP A 70 32.71 -8.26 -1.67
CA ASP A 70 32.73 -6.80 -1.82
C ASP A 70 32.64 -6.47 -3.34
N GLU A 71 31.54 -6.87 -4.00
CA GLU A 71 31.19 -6.43 -5.34
C GLU A 71 31.20 -4.89 -5.33
N ASP A 72 31.93 -4.32 -6.29
CA ASP A 72 32.19 -2.88 -6.30
C ASP A 72 30.86 -2.12 -6.36
N TYR A 73 30.84 -0.99 -5.69
CA TYR A 73 29.67 -0.12 -5.67
C TYR A 73 29.30 0.34 -7.07
N GLU A 74 30.30 0.72 -7.88
CA GLU A 74 30.06 1.22 -9.22
C GLU A 74 29.60 0.10 -10.18
N ASP A 75 30.18 -1.10 -10.11
CA ASP A 75 29.72 -2.29 -10.87
C ASP A 75 28.24 -2.62 -10.59
N VAL A 76 27.83 -2.70 -9.31
CA VAL A 76 26.45 -3.01 -8.92
C VAL A 76 25.48 -1.92 -9.41
N LYS A 77 25.91 -0.66 -9.33
CA LYS A 77 25.16 0.54 -9.73
C LYS A 77 25.04 0.65 -11.25
N GLU A 78 26.06 0.27 -12.01
CA GLU A 78 26.02 0.20 -13.47
C GLU A 78 25.10 -0.91 -13.95
N ARG A 79 25.21 -2.12 -13.39
CA ARG A 79 24.29 -3.24 -13.68
C ARG A 79 22.84 -2.91 -13.37
N LEU A 80 22.58 -2.19 -12.26
CA LEU A 80 21.24 -1.71 -11.94
C LEU A 80 20.75 -0.66 -12.94
N ARG A 81 21.63 0.23 -13.42
CA ARG A 81 21.32 1.21 -14.47
C ARG A 81 20.96 0.53 -15.78
N GLU A 82 21.77 -0.43 -16.25
CA GLU A 82 21.55 -1.19 -17.49
C GLU A 82 20.17 -1.88 -17.52
N ILE A 83 19.74 -2.49 -16.40
CA ILE A 83 18.41 -3.11 -16.28
C ILE A 83 17.27 -2.08 -16.35
N LEU A 84 17.51 -0.87 -15.82
CA LEU A 84 16.56 0.23 -15.81
C LEU A 84 16.57 1.04 -17.11
N GLU A 85 17.63 0.92 -17.91
CA GLU A 85 17.70 1.55 -19.22
C GLU A 85 16.64 0.97 -20.16
N ASN A 86 16.05 1.88 -20.93
CA ASN A 86 14.78 1.61 -21.61
C ASN A 86 15.04 0.96 -22.98
N HIS A 87 15.84 -0.11 -23.00
CA HIS A 87 16.27 -0.86 -24.19
C HIS A 87 15.10 -1.53 -24.96
N GLY A 88 13.89 -1.55 -24.39
CA GLY A 88 12.71 -2.01 -25.10
C GLY A 88 12.34 -1.11 -26.28
N GLY A 89 11.79 -1.72 -27.33
CA GLY A 89 11.28 -0.99 -28.49
C GLY A 89 10.12 -0.04 -28.18
N GLU A 90 9.61 0.62 -29.22
CA GLU A 90 8.57 1.65 -29.13
C GLU A 90 7.38 1.29 -28.21
N GLU A 91 6.93 0.04 -28.21
CA GLU A 91 5.84 -0.44 -27.35
C GLU A 91 6.16 -0.34 -25.84
N ARG A 92 7.39 -0.65 -25.38
CA ARG A 92 7.79 -0.48 -23.97
C ARG A 92 7.68 0.99 -23.57
N ARG A 93 8.13 1.90 -24.44
CA ARG A 93 8.05 3.36 -24.24
C ARG A 93 6.60 3.84 -24.20
N ARG A 94 5.74 3.42 -25.13
CA ARG A 94 4.30 3.76 -25.15
C ARG A 94 3.58 3.30 -23.88
N ILE A 95 3.85 2.08 -23.41
CA ILE A 95 3.31 1.56 -22.14
C ILE A 95 3.83 2.38 -20.97
N MET A 96 5.11 2.75 -20.94
CA MET A 96 5.73 3.54 -19.88
C MET A 96 5.15 4.97 -19.80
N ASP A 97 5.04 5.67 -20.93
CA ASP A 97 4.46 7.01 -21.00
C ASP A 97 3.03 7.03 -20.42
N GLU A 98 2.23 6.03 -20.78
CA GLU A 98 0.84 5.91 -20.34
C GLU A 98 0.71 5.41 -18.89
N ALA A 99 1.60 4.53 -18.44
CA ALA A 99 1.68 4.08 -17.05
C ALA A 99 2.08 5.23 -16.10
N VAL A 100 3.05 6.06 -16.50
CA VAL A 100 3.43 7.28 -15.77
C VAL A 100 2.25 8.24 -15.70
N ASN A 101 1.56 8.47 -16.82
CA ASN A 101 0.38 9.33 -16.87
C ASN A 101 -0.74 8.83 -15.95
N ALA A 102 -1.07 7.53 -16.02
CA ALA A 102 -2.06 6.88 -15.16
C ALA A 102 -1.72 7.03 -13.66
N SER A 103 -0.44 6.89 -13.29
CA SER A 103 0.03 6.94 -11.89
C SER A 103 -0.12 8.31 -11.20
N ARG A 104 -0.53 9.35 -11.96
CA ARG A 104 -0.84 10.70 -11.45
C ARG A 104 -2.28 10.82 -10.94
N PHE A 105 -3.20 10.02 -11.48
CA PHE A 105 -4.64 10.13 -11.25
C PHE A 105 -5.25 8.86 -10.64
N VAL A 106 -4.68 7.70 -10.93
CA VAL A 106 -5.09 6.42 -10.36
C VAL A 106 -4.16 6.07 -9.19
N VAL A 107 -4.66 6.21 -7.97
CA VAL A 107 -3.93 5.90 -6.73
C VAL A 107 -4.42 4.60 -6.13
N GLY A 108 -3.51 3.70 -5.76
CA GLY A 108 -3.77 2.49 -4.97
C GLY A 108 -4.49 1.34 -5.69
N GLU A 109 -5.41 1.63 -6.62
CA GLU A 109 -6.26 0.60 -7.23
C GLU A 109 -5.72 0.05 -8.55
N LYS A 110 -4.97 -1.06 -8.47
CA LYS A 110 -4.41 -1.77 -9.65
C LYS A 110 -5.47 -2.18 -10.69
N ARG A 111 -6.75 -2.33 -10.31
CA ARG A 111 -7.89 -2.54 -11.25
C ARG A 111 -8.20 -1.32 -12.11
N HIS A 112 -8.28 -0.14 -11.50
CA HIS A 112 -8.50 1.11 -12.23
C HIS A 112 -7.32 1.41 -13.16
N PHE A 113 -6.09 1.08 -12.74
CA PHE A 113 -4.89 1.23 -13.56
C PHE A 113 -4.90 0.29 -14.77
N MET A 114 -5.25 -0.99 -14.57
CA MET A 114 -5.47 -1.95 -15.66
C MET A 114 -6.57 -1.48 -16.64
N ALA A 115 -7.71 -1.00 -16.14
CA ALA A 115 -8.80 -0.48 -16.98
C ALA A 115 -8.38 0.75 -17.78
N TYR A 116 -7.57 1.64 -17.18
CA TYR A 116 -7.02 2.81 -17.87
C TYR A 116 -6.12 2.42 -19.06
N LEU A 117 -5.20 1.47 -18.87
CA LEU A 117 -4.33 0.98 -19.96
C LEU A 117 -5.13 0.31 -21.09
N ARG A 118 -6.23 -0.39 -20.77
CA ARG A 118 -7.15 -0.97 -21.76
C ARG A 118 -7.86 0.08 -22.60
N ASN A 119 -8.34 1.15 -21.98
CA ASN A 119 -8.94 2.30 -22.66
C ASN A 119 -7.96 3.00 -23.62
N LYS A 120 -6.65 2.74 -23.48
CA LYS A 120 -5.58 3.23 -24.36
C LYS A 120 -5.12 2.21 -25.40
N GLY A 121 -5.76 1.03 -25.47
CA GLY A 121 -5.54 0.01 -26.50
C GLY A 121 -4.61 -1.14 -26.11
N PHE A 122 -4.09 -1.17 -24.88
CA PHE A 122 -3.18 -2.24 -24.43
C PHE A 122 -3.93 -3.47 -23.91
N ASP A 123 -3.44 -4.69 -24.19
CA ASP A 123 -3.88 -5.90 -23.45
C ASP A 123 -3.24 -5.90 -22.04
N ALA A 124 -3.75 -5.02 -21.19
CA ALA A 124 -3.41 -5.00 -19.77
C ALA A 124 -4.24 -6.04 -19.00
N GLY A 125 -3.64 -6.71 -18.02
CA GLY A 125 -4.30 -7.69 -17.16
C GLY A 125 -3.88 -7.54 -15.71
N LEU A 126 -4.80 -7.83 -14.79
CA LEU A 126 -4.48 -7.91 -13.36
C LEU A 126 -4.06 -9.33 -13.02
N CYS A 127 -2.79 -9.48 -12.65
CA CYS A 127 -2.22 -10.74 -12.18
C CYS A 127 -2.28 -10.82 -10.66
N LYS A 128 -2.83 -11.92 -10.13
CA LYS A 128 -2.89 -12.22 -8.70
C LYS A 128 -1.99 -13.42 -8.42
N SER A 129 -0.77 -13.16 -7.94
CA SER A 129 0.17 -14.18 -7.48
C SER A 129 -0.24 -14.70 -6.09
N ARG A 130 -0.11 -16.00 -5.89
CA ARG A 130 -0.26 -16.67 -4.59
C ARG A 130 0.77 -17.79 -4.48
N TRP A 131 1.40 -17.89 -3.31
CA TRP A 131 2.36 -18.95 -3.01
C TRP A 131 2.14 -19.47 -1.59
N GLU A 132 2.42 -20.76 -1.40
CA GLU A 132 2.40 -21.44 -0.11
C GLU A 132 3.73 -21.23 0.63
N LYS A 133 3.88 -21.80 1.83
CA LYS A 133 5.17 -21.75 2.55
C LYS A 133 6.17 -22.63 1.78
N PHE A 134 7.36 -22.11 1.49
CA PHE A 134 8.45 -22.87 0.86
C PHE A 134 9.78 -22.51 1.51
N GLY A 135 10.59 -23.52 1.87
CA GLY A 135 11.83 -23.32 2.63
C GLY A 135 11.65 -22.37 3.82
N LYS A 136 12.50 -21.35 3.91
CA LYS A 136 12.46 -20.27 4.92
C LYS A 136 11.57 -19.07 4.52
N ASN A 137 10.65 -19.22 3.56
CA ASN A 137 9.74 -18.17 3.09
C ASN A 137 8.27 -18.48 3.46
N THR A 138 7.61 -17.50 4.05
CA THR A 138 6.18 -17.58 4.42
C THR A 138 5.27 -17.50 3.20
N ALA A 139 4.10 -18.13 3.29
CA ALA A 139 3.03 -18.02 2.31
C ALA A 139 2.61 -16.56 2.09
N GLY A 140 2.09 -16.24 0.90
CA GLY A 140 1.75 -14.87 0.55
C GLY A 140 0.85 -14.72 -0.66
N LYS A 141 0.45 -13.48 -0.89
CA LYS A 141 -0.38 -13.03 -2.02
C LYS A 141 0.13 -11.69 -2.49
N TYR A 142 0.10 -11.45 -3.80
CA TYR A 142 0.47 -10.18 -4.39
C TYR A 142 -0.37 -9.92 -5.64
N GLU A 143 -0.68 -8.64 -5.92
CA GLU A 143 -1.37 -8.24 -7.14
C GLU A 143 -0.46 -7.29 -7.93
N TYR A 144 -0.33 -7.51 -9.24
CA TYR A 144 0.42 -6.65 -10.16
C TYR A 144 -0.31 -6.54 -11.50
N VAL A 145 0.07 -5.57 -12.33
CA VAL A 145 -0.48 -5.45 -13.68
C VAL A 145 0.57 -5.93 -14.69
N ASP A 146 0.13 -6.66 -15.70
CA ASP A 146 0.95 -6.98 -16.87
C ASP A 146 0.33 -6.40 -18.13
N VAL A 147 1.14 -6.21 -19.16
CA VAL A 147 0.71 -5.86 -20.52
C VAL A 147 1.32 -6.89 -21.48
N LYS A 148 0.48 -7.48 -22.33
CA LYS A 148 0.94 -8.34 -23.43
C LYS A 148 1.07 -7.53 -24.71
N VAL A 149 2.13 -7.81 -25.48
CA VAL A 149 2.40 -7.20 -26.78
C VAL A 149 2.65 -8.35 -27.77
N GLY A 150 1.61 -8.68 -28.55
CA GLY A 150 1.57 -9.90 -29.35
C GLY A 150 1.64 -11.18 -28.49
N ASP A 151 2.05 -12.29 -29.11
CA ASP A 151 2.02 -13.60 -28.46
C ASP A 151 3.21 -13.89 -27.54
N LYS A 152 4.33 -13.16 -27.70
CA LYS A 152 5.62 -13.47 -27.06
C LYS A 152 6.05 -12.47 -25.99
N ASN A 153 5.74 -11.18 -26.15
CA ASN A 153 6.26 -10.15 -25.26
C ASN A 153 5.27 -9.85 -24.13
N ARG A 154 5.78 -9.84 -22.90
CA ARG A 154 5.04 -9.51 -21.69
C ARG A 154 5.84 -8.49 -20.90
N TYR A 155 5.21 -7.37 -20.55
CA TYR A 155 5.77 -6.38 -19.64
C TYR A 155 5.05 -6.45 -18.31
N ILE A 156 5.80 -6.44 -17.21
CA ILE A 156 5.27 -6.25 -15.86
C ILE A 156 5.27 -4.75 -15.59
N VAL A 157 4.14 -4.24 -15.10
CA VAL A 157 3.93 -2.84 -14.77
C VAL A 157 3.71 -2.71 -13.26
N GLU A 158 4.66 -2.09 -12.57
CA GLU A 158 4.59 -1.83 -11.14
C GLU A 158 4.52 -0.33 -10.88
N THR A 159 3.50 0.13 -10.14
CA THR A 159 3.23 1.57 -9.98
C THR A 159 4.00 2.24 -8.85
N ASN A 160 4.63 1.45 -7.99
CA ASN A 160 5.49 1.92 -6.90
C ASN A 160 6.62 0.91 -6.62
N LEU A 161 7.52 0.69 -7.59
CA LEU A 161 8.59 -0.30 -7.43
C LEU A 161 9.52 0.05 -6.26
N ALA A 162 9.89 1.33 -6.10
CA ALA A 162 10.78 1.77 -5.02
C ALA A 162 10.25 1.42 -3.62
N GLY A 163 8.94 1.57 -3.36
CA GLY A 163 8.32 1.20 -2.07
C GLY A 163 8.39 -0.30 -1.76
N GLU A 164 8.50 -1.16 -2.77
CA GLU A 164 8.73 -2.59 -2.60
C GLU A 164 10.16 -2.92 -2.12
N PHE A 165 11.05 -1.93 -2.05
CA PHE A 165 12.43 -2.04 -1.57
C PHE A 165 12.79 -1.09 -0.41
N GLU A 166 11.89 -0.22 0.06
CA GLU A 166 12.13 0.62 1.24
C GLU A 166 12.40 -0.22 2.51
N ILE A 167 13.43 0.15 3.30
CA ILE A 167 13.81 -0.56 4.52
C ILE A 167 14.04 0.41 5.68
N ALA A 168 13.93 -0.09 6.92
CA ALA A 168 14.33 0.65 8.11
C ALA A 168 15.87 0.74 8.19
N ARG A 169 16.39 1.88 8.66
CA ARG A 169 17.82 2.18 8.81
C ARG A 169 18.68 1.81 7.58
N PRO A 170 18.35 2.32 6.37
CA PRO A 170 19.15 2.06 5.18
C PRO A 170 20.52 2.75 5.27
N THR A 171 21.56 2.09 4.76
CA THR A 171 22.89 2.68 4.61
C THR A 171 22.93 3.66 3.44
N THR A 172 23.90 4.59 3.42
CA THR A 172 24.07 5.56 2.32
C THR A 172 24.24 4.87 0.95
N ARG A 173 25.01 3.76 0.89
CA ARG A 173 25.14 2.91 -0.32
C ARG A 173 23.79 2.37 -0.78
N TYR A 174 22.93 1.95 0.16
CA TYR A 174 21.62 1.44 -0.19
C TYR A 174 20.67 2.54 -0.68
N LEU A 175 20.70 3.72 -0.03
CA LEU A 175 19.89 4.88 -0.41
C LEU A 175 20.19 5.35 -1.84
N SER A 176 21.45 5.36 -2.27
CA SER A 176 21.83 5.76 -3.63
C SER A 176 21.44 4.74 -4.70
N LEU A 177 21.37 3.45 -4.37
CA LEU A 177 20.79 2.43 -5.25
C LEU A 177 19.26 2.56 -5.32
N LEU A 178 18.60 2.72 -4.17
CA LEU A 178 17.16 2.91 -4.08
C LEU A 178 16.69 4.17 -4.84
N ALA A 179 17.46 5.26 -4.78
CA ALA A 179 17.18 6.51 -5.50
C ALA A 179 17.27 6.41 -7.03
N GLN A 180 17.88 5.35 -7.58
CA GLN A 180 17.88 5.08 -9.02
C GLN A 180 16.64 4.31 -9.47
N LEU A 181 15.90 3.64 -8.57
CA LEU A 181 14.69 2.92 -8.94
C LEU A 181 13.59 3.89 -9.38
N PRO A 182 12.99 3.72 -10.56
CA PRO A 182 11.85 4.54 -10.96
C PRO A 182 10.62 4.16 -10.13
N ARG A 183 9.79 5.17 -9.82
CA ARG A 183 8.52 4.94 -9.11
C ARG A 183 7.61 3.98 -9.89
N VAL A 184 7.43 4.25 -11.19
CA VAL A 184 6.74 3.37 -12.12
C VAL A 184 7.77 2.55 -12.88
N PHE A 185 7.67 1.23 -12.85
CA PHE A 185 8.51 0.33 -13.61
C PHE A 185 7.70 -0.35 -14.71
N VAL A 186 8.27 -0.39 -15.92
CA VAL A 186 7.78 -1.18 -17.06
C VAL A 186 8.98 -1.93 -17.62
N GLY A 187 8.94 -3.25 -17.57
CA GLY A 187 10.03 -4.11 -18.01
C GLY A 187 9.63 -5.58 -18.14
N THR A 188 10.54 -6.40 -18.68
CA THR A 188 10.34 -7.83 -18.86
C THR A 188 10.37 -8.57 -17.51
N PRO A 189 9.81 -9.80 -17.43
CA PRO A 189 9.99 -10.66 -16.27
C PRO A 189 11.47 -10.89 -15.91
N GLU A 190 12.33 -10.98 -16.92
CA GLU A 190 13.77 -11.22 -16.78
C GLU A 190 14.51 -10.02 -16.18
N GLU A 191 14.25 -8.81 -16.71
CA GLU A 191 14.76 -7.53 -16.17
C GLU A 191 14.35 -7.38 -14.69
N LEU A 192 13.06 -7.56 -14.38
CA LEU A 192 12.57 -7.46 -13.01
C LEU A 192 13.19 -8.52 -12.08
N LYS A 193 13.42 -9.74 -12.58
CA LYS A 193 14.04 -10.82 -11.80
C LYS A 193 15.49 -10.52 -11.43
N GLN A 194 16.25 -9.90 -12.35
CA GLN A 194 17.61 -9.44 -12.08
C GLN A 194 17.61 -8.27 -11.09
N LEU A 195 16.75 -7.27 -11.28
CA LEU A 195 16.59 -6.13 -10.36
C LEU A 195 16.25 -6.59 -8.93
N VAL A 196 15.27 -7.49 -8.78
CA VAL A 196 14.89 -8.06 -7.48
C VAL A 196 16.06 -8.80 -6.82
N ARG A 197 16.93 -9.47 -7.57
CA ARG A 197 18.14 -10.12 -7.03
C ARG A 197 19.12 -9.08 -6.47
N ILE A 198 19.52 -8.11 -7.29
CA ILE A 198 20.46 -7.05 -6.90
C ILE A 198 19.95 -6.30 -5.65
N MET A 199 18.70 -5.84 -5.68
CA MET A 199 18.14 -5.06 -4.58
C MET A 199 17.96 -5.89 -3.29
N CYS A 200 17.64 -7.18 -3.37
CA CYS A 200 17.56 -8.03 -2.17
C CYS A 200 18.94 -8.32 -1.55
N PHE A 201 19.99 -8.47 -2.37
CA PHE A 201 21.36 -8.62 -1.90
C PHE A 201 21.84 -7.36 -1.16
N GLU A 202 21.60 -6.18 -1.76
CA GLU A 202 21.97 -4.91 -1.15
C GLU A 202 21.09 -4.57 0.10
N ILE A 203 19.84 -5.05 0.18
CA ILE A 203 19.06 -5.05 1.45
C ILE A 203 19.79 -5.87 2.51
N ARG A 204 20.21 -7.11 2.22
CA ARG A 204 20.93 -7.98 3.17
C ARG A 204 22.21 -7.30 3.66
N ARG A 205 23.01 -6.75 2.74
CA ARG A 205 24.25 -6.01 3.04
C ARG A 205 23.98 -4.76 3.90
N SER A 206 22.93 -4.01 3.60
CA SER A 206 22.56 -2.81 4.36
C SER A 206 22.04 -3.14 5.76
N MET A 207 21.17 -4.14 5.90
CA MET A 207 20.62 -4.55 7.20
C MET A 207 21.67 -5.20 8.09
N LYS A 208 22.58 -6.02 7.53
CA LYS A 208 23.72 -6.58 8.26
C LYS A 208 24.62 -5.48 8.85
N ARG A 209 24.93 -4.43 8.07
CA ARG A 209 25.68 -3.24 8.54
C ARG A 209 24.95 -2.40 9.59
N ALA A 210 23.63 -2.51 9.67
CA ALA A 210 22.80 -1.82 10.68
C ALA A 210 22.44 -2.72 11.88
N GLU A 211 23.01 -3.94 11.94
CA GLU A 211 22.76 -4.97 12.96
C GLU A 211 21.27 -5.32 13.09
N ILE A 212 20.59 -5.47 11.94
CA ILE A 212 19.17 -5.84 11.85
C ILE A 212 19.02 -7.11 11.04
N TYR A 213 18.14 -8.00 11.51
CA TYR A 213 17.75 -9.18 10.75
C TYR A 213 16.91 -8.83 9.51
N VAL A 214 17.11 -9.56 8.41
CA VAL A 214 16.33 -9.37 7.17
C VAL A 214 14.94 -10.03 7.33
N PRO A 215 13.85 -9.25 7.38
CA PRO A 215 12.52 -9.80 7.61
C PRO A 215 12.10 -10.70 6.44
N PRO A 216 11.30 -11.76 6.66
CA PRO A 216 11.00 -12.78 5.65
C PRO A 216 10.48 -12.22 4.32
N TRP A 217 9.72 -11.13 4.35
CA TRP A 217 9.14 -10.50 3.16
C TRP A 217 10.10 -9.62 2.34
N ARG A 218 11.30 -9.31 2.85
CA ARG A 218 12.37 -8.63 2.10
C ARG A 218 13.45 -9.59 1.58
N ARG A 219 13.36 -10.89 1.89
CA ARG A 219 14.27 -11.92 1.34
C ARG A 219 14.00 -12.17 -0.14
N ASN A 220 15.03 -12.56 -0.89
CA ASN A 220 14.93 -12.75 -2.34
C ASN A 220 13.84 -13.75 -2.76
N GLY A 221 13.72 -14.90 -2.09
CA GLY A 221 12.68 -15.90 -2.39
C GLY A 221 11.25 -15.34 -2.32
N TYR A 222 10.91 -14.65 -1.22
CA TYR A 222 9.60 -14.03 -1.05
C TYR A 222 9.36 -12.89 -2.05
N MET A 223 10.37 -12.05 -2.27
CA MET A 223 10.29 -10.96 -3.25
C MET A 223 10.09 -11.48 -4.66
N GLN A 224 10.80 -12.54 -5.08
CA GLN A 224 10.57 -13.16 -6.38
C GLN A 224 9.17 -13.80 -6.49
N ALA A 225 8.65 -14.42 -5.43
CA ALA A 225 7.32 -15.03 -5.43
C ALA A 225 6.18 -14.03 -5.72
N LYS A 226 6.35 -12.74 -5.37
CA LYS A 226 5.39 -11.66 -5.69
C LYS A 226 5.03 -11.61 -7.18
N TRP A 227 6.03 -11.66 -8.06
CA TRP A 227 5.84 -11.50 -9.51
C TRP A 227 5.92 -12.83 -10.28
N PHE A 228 6.76 -13.78 -9.81
CA PHE A 228 7.07 -15.03 -10.51
C PHE A 228 6.44 -16.28 -9.89
N GLY A 229 5.73 -16.15 -8.76
CA GLY A 229 4.90 -17.22 -8.21
C GLY A 229 3.71 -17.58 -9.11
N HIS A 230 3.01 -18.67 -8.79
CA HIS A 230 1.81 -19.06 -9.54
C HIS A 230 0.75 -17.94 -9.46
N TYR A 231 0.29 -17.47 -10.62
CA TYR A 231 -0.64 -16.34 -10.70
C TYR A 231 -1.85 -16.64 -11.59
N LYS A 232 -2.97 -16.01 -11.25
CA LYS A 232 -4.15 -15.95 -12.13
C LYS A 232 -4.23 -14.57 -12.76
N ARG A 233 -4.18 -14.50 -14.09
CA ARG A 233 -4.43 -13.27 -14.86
C ARG A 233 -5.93 -13.09 -15.05
N THR A 234 -6.45 -11.93 -14.71
CA THR A 234 -7.82 -11.52 -15.03
C THR A 234 -7.80 -10.41 -16.06
N SER A 235 -8.51 -10.64 -17.17
CA SER A 235 -8.59 -9.75 -18.33
C SER A 235 -10.04 -9.30 -18.60
N ASN A 236 -10.90 -9.37 -17.59
CA ASN A 236 -12.28 -8.90 -17.69
C ASN A 236 -12.35 -7.43 -17.29
N GLU A 237 -13.03 -6.64 -18.12
CA GLU A 237 -13.47 -5.30 -17.74
C GLU A 237 -14.55 -5.41 -16.67
N VAL A 238 -14.78 -4.31 -15.93
CA VAL A 238 -15.90 -4.21 -14.99
C VAL A 238 -17.19 -4.01 -15.77
N VAL A 239 -17.63 -5.07 -16.46
CA VAL A 239 -19.04 -5.22 -16.77
C VAL A 239 -19.71 -5.46 -15.43
N SER A 240 -20.31 -4.41 -14.86
CA SER A 240 -21.30 -4.53 -13.81
C SER A 240 -22.48 -5.32 -14.39
N ARG A 241 -22.38 -6.65 -14.36
CA ARG A 241 -23.51 -7.55 -14.61
C ARG A 241 -24.50 -7.34 -13.48
N VAL A 242 -25.32 -6.29 -13.64
CA VAL A 242 -26.63 -6.21 -13.02
C VAL A 242 -27.34 -7.47 -13.49
N LYS A 243 -27.39 -8.47 -12.61
CA LYS A 243 -28.24 -9.63 -12.83
C LYS A 243 -29.66 -9.10 -12.73
N SER A 244 -30.29 -8.85 -13.88
CA SER A 244 -31.74 -8.76 -13.98
C SER A 244 -32.30 -10.13 -13.61
N CYS A 245 -32.45 -10.37 -12.30
CA CYS A 245 -33.29 -11.44 -11.80
C CYS A 245 -34.70 -11.15 -12.33
N GLY A 246 -35.28 -12.14 -13.02
CA GLY A 246 -36.61 -12.04 -13.65
C GLY A 246 -37.76 -12.06 -12.64
N CYS A 247 -37.65 -11.27 -11.58
CA CYS A 247 -38.72 -11.00 -10.63
C CYS A 247 -39.44 -9.73 -11.09
N GLY A 248 -40.76 -9.81 -11.24
CA GLY A 248 -41.59 -8.77 -11.84
C GLY A 248 -41.61 -7.43 -11.09
N PRO A 249 -42.32 -6.42 -11.63
CA PRO A 249 -42.14 -5.01 -11.25
C PRO A 249 -42.40 -4.76 -9.77
N ARG A 250 -41.40 -4.22 -9.07
CA ARG A 250 -41.59 -3.53 -7.80
C ARG A 250 -41.50 -2.04 -8.03
N VAL A 251 -42.61 -1.36 -7.77
CA VAL A 251 -42.72 0.10 -7.78
C VAL A 251 -41.84 0.72 -6.68
N GLY A 252 -41.19 1.85 -7.00
CA GLY A 252 -40.61 2.76 -6.01
C GLY A 252 -39.12 2.61 -5.73
N PHE A 253 -38.26 3.16 -6.60
CA PHE A 253 -37.42 4.33 -6.32
C PHE A 253 -36.54 4.61 -7.56
N GLU A 254 -36.76 5.73 -8.24
CA GLU A 254 -36.06 6.05 -9.49
C GLU A 254 -34.76 6.81 -9.20
N GLU A 255 -33.74 6.09 -8.74
CA GLU A 255 -32.39 6.66 -8.60
C GLU A 255 -31.73 6.75 -9.98
N SER A 256 -31.81 7.93 -10.59
CA SER A 256 -31.23 8.22 -11.91
C SER A 256 -29.70 8.27 -11.84
N VAL A 257 -29.07 7.09 -11.86
CA VAL A 257 -27.62 6.97 -12.06
C VAL A 257 -27.29 7.37 -13.50
N LYS A 258 -27.09 8.68 -13.70
CA LYS A 258 -26.60 9.22 -14.97
C LYS A 258 -25.17 8.78 -15.19
N THR A 259 -24.97 7.77 -16.02
CA THR A 259 -23.66 7.40 -16.57
C THR A 259 -23.17 8.54 -17.46
N THR A 260 -22.47 9.52 -16.90
CA THR A 260 -21.77 10.53 -17.69
C THR A 260 -20.58 9.87 -18.39
N ALA A 261 -20.76 9.54 -19.66
CA ALA A 261 -19.65 9.22 -20.54
C ALA A 261 -18.67 10.41 -20.53
N PHE A 262 -17.39 10.13 -20.28
CA PHE A 262 -16.31 11.12 -20.41
C PHE A 262 -16.10 11.45 -21.89
N ILE A 263 -16.87 12.42 -22.39
CA ILE A 263 -16.66 13.02 -23.71
C ILE A 263 -15.50 14.01 -23.59
N GLY A 264 -14.58 13.95 -24.56
CA GLY A 264 -13.29 14.64 -24.51
C GLY A 264 -13.40 16.16 -24.30
N PHE A 265 -12.45 16.70 -23.54
CA PHE A 265 -12.28 18.12 -23.30
C PHE A 265 -12.01 18.84 -24.63
N LYS A 266 -13.05 19.45 -25.21
CA LYS A 266 -12.92 20.34 -26.36
C LYS A 266 -12.83 21.77 -25.83
N GLU A 267 -11.72 22.42 -26.12
CA GLU A 267 -11.42 23.78 -25.69
C GLU A 267 -12.50 24.75 -26.18
N GLY A 268 -13.06 25.55 -25.27
CA GLY A 268 -14.19 26.43 -25.53
C GLY A 268 -14.16 27.65 -24.64
N GLU A 269 -13.92 28.82 -25.23
CA GLU A 269 -13.81 30.10 -24.53
C GLU A 269 -15.09 30.45 -23.77
N MET A 270 -14.98 30.63 -22.45
CA MET A 270 -16.12 31.01 -21.61
C MET A 270 -16.05 32.48 -21.23
N LYS A 271 -16.90 33.30 -21.87
CA LYS A 271 -17.11 34.71 -21.51
C LYS A 271 -17.52 34.82 -20.05
N ARG A 272 -16.73 35.56 -19.25
CA ARG A 272 -17.01 35.82 -17.83
C ARG A 272 -18.20 36.75 -17.66
N SER A 273 -19.33 36.22 -17.22
CA SER A 273 -20.39 37.00 -16.57
C SER A 273 -20.01 37.25 -15.10
N GLY A 274 -20.18 38.48 -14.62
CA GLY A 274 -19.51 38.95 -13.41
C GLY A 274 -20.15 38.47 -12.10
N LEU A 275 -19.33 37.91 -11.20
CA LEU A 275 -19.64 37.87 -9.78
C LEU A 275 -19.39 39.26 -9.16
N LYS A 276 -20.36 39.80 -8.44
CA LYS A 276 -20.21 41.05 -7.68
C LYS A 276 -19.32 40.82 -6.46
N VAL A 277 -18.16 41.47 -6.42
CA VAL A 277 -17.30 41.53 -5.24
C VAL A 277 -17.91 42.49 -4.22
N GLY A 278 -18.13 42.02 -2.99
CA GLY A 278 -18.55 42.87 -1.88
C GLY A 278 -17.41 43.80 -1.44
N ARG A 279 -17.68 45.11 -1.32
CA ARG A 279 -16.73 46.08 -0.76
C ARG A 279 -16.59 45.85 0.75
N LEU A 280 -15.40 45.45 1.21
CA LEU A 280 -14.98 45.67 2.59
C LEU A 280 -14.26 47.02 2.66
N THR A 281 -14.88 47.99 3.30
CA THR A 281 -14.31 49.33 3.51
C THR A 281 -13.53 49.34 4.83
N VAL A 282 -12.24 49.65 4.76
CA VAL A 282 -11.42 49.90 5.95
C VAL A 282 -11.82 51.25 6.55
N ALA A 283 -12.12 51.27 7.84
CA ALA A 283 -12.29 52.50 8.61
C ALA A 283 -11.10 52.67 9.56
N PHE A 284 -10.12 53.48 9.15
CA PHE A 284 -9.21 54.13 10.09
C PHE A 284 -9.86 55.41 10.58
N THR A 285 -10.02 55.53 11.89
CA THR A 285 -10.19 56.80 12.59
C THR A 285 -9.41 56.72 13.88
N GLY A 286 -8.41 57.58 14.03
CA GLY A 286 -7.62 57.72 15.24
C GLY A 286 -7.85 59.08 15.88
N SER A 287 -7.62 59.13 17.18
CA SER A 287 -7.35 60.32 17.99
C SER A 287 -6.79 59.76 19.31
N GLU A 288 -5.48 59.83 19.51
CA GLU A 288 -4.80 60.92 20.22
C GLU A 288 -5.21 61.03 21.70
N VAL A 289 -4.35 60.51 22.58
CA VAL A 289 -3.60 61.22 23.65
C VAL A 289 -2.62 60.20 24.27
N GLY A 290 -1.43 60.53 24.75
CA GLY A 290 -0.75 61.83 24.81
C GLY A 290 0.28 61.83 25.95
N LEU A 291 1.54 62.15 25.61
CA LEU A 291 2.70 62.40 26.50
C LEU A 291 3.30 61.16 27.25
N GLN A 292 4.64 60.96 27.31
CA GLN A 292 5.71 61.75 27.99
C GLN A 292 5.57 61.67 29.54
N ILE A 293 6.58 61.80 30.40
CA ILE A 293 8.05 61.95 30.31
C ILE A 293 8.63 60.96 31.36
N PHE A 294 9.82 60.38 31.21
CA PHE A 294 10.84 60.56 30.17
C PHE A 294 10.94 59.33 29.28
#